data_AF-A0A957Y540-F1
#
_entry.id   AF-A0A957Y540-F1
#
_cell.length_a   1.000
_cell.length_b   1.000
_cell.length_c   1.000
_cell.angle_alpha   90.00
_cell.angle_beta   90.00
_cell.angle_gamma   90.00
#
_symmetry.space_group_name_H-M   'P 1'
#
loop_
_entity.id
_entity.type
_entity.pdbx_description
1 polymer ?
#
loop_
_entity_poly.entity_id
_entity_poly.type
_entity_poly.pdbx_seq_one_letter_code
_entity_poly.pdbx_strand_id
1 'polypeptide(L)'
;MAKTFEVKGFEELLKGLDEIPKEAQPIMKGKMEDSLLSVRGTLREYPPQPSRTRAKSFNTYVRGRGHYPRSAFAGGQFNSRAGGRALRRGQAKLTSERLGTKWTHEVEFDDAAVTGVIGNTASYSNVVQGNEDDQNYWHGVTGWVTLDDSLDQHEEEIYKNFEAGVIELLEVISRK
;
A
#
# COMPACT_ATOMS: atom_id res chain seq x y z
N MET A 1 -36.33 54.98 -16.07
CA MET A 1 -36.33 53.83 -15.15
C MET A 1 -35.24 52.88 -15.60
N ALA A 2 -34.22 52.65 -14.79
CA ALA A 2 -33.16 51.68 -15.10
C ALA A 2 -33.75 50.27 -14.98
N LYS A 3 -33.60 49.44 -16.02
CA LYS A 3 -33.96 48.02 -15.97
C LYS A 3 -32.84 47.27 -15.26
N THR A 4 -33.08 46.84 -14.04
CA THR A 4 -32.23 45.90 -13.31
C THR A 4 -32.42 44.52 -13.93
N PHE A 5 -31.35 43.91 -14.45
CA PHE A 5 -31.34 42.52 -14.90
C PHE A 5 -30.82 41.65 -13.75
N GLU A 6 -31.71 40.84 -13.17
CA GLU A 6 -31.37 39.88 -12.12
C GLU A 6 -30.98 38.56 -12.79
N VAL A 7 -29.70 38.20 -12.74
CA VAL A 7 -29.17 36.95 -13.33
C VAL A 7 -29.16 35.87 -12.25
N LYS A 8 -30.29 35.17 -12.08
CA LYS A 8 -30.46 34.12 -11.05
C LYS A 8 -29.50 32.93 -11.23
N GLY A 9 -29.17 32.59 -12.47
CA GLY A 9 -28.26 31.48 -12.78
C GLY A 9 -26.81 31.71 -12.35
N PHE A 10 -26.38 32.96 -12.11
CA PHE A 10 -25.00 33.22 -11.68
C PHE A 10 -24.80 32.97 -10.19
N GLU A 11 -25.80 33.29 -9.35
CA GLU A 11 -25.76 32.97 -7.91
C GLU A 11 -25.85 31.45 -7.65
N GLU A 12 -26.67 30.74 -8.43
CA GLU A 12 -26.78 29.28 -8.39
C GLU A 12 -25.46 28.61 -8.82
N LEU A 13 -24.79 29.16 -9.85
CA LEU A 13 -23.45 28.73 -10.26
C LEU A 13 -22.41 28.96 -9.16
N LEU A 14 -22.37 30.15 -8.56
CA LEU A 14 -21.43 30.48 -7.48
C LEU A 14 -21.64 29.58 -6.27
N LYS A 15 -22.89 29.34 -5.87
CA LYS A 15 -23.22 28.42 -4.79
C LYS A 15 -22.81 26.98 -5.12
N GLY A 16 -23.02 26.54 -6.36
CA GLY A 16 -22.54 25.25 -6.85
C GLY A 16 -21.02 25.14 -6.72
N LEU A 17 -20.28 26.16 -7.15
CA LEU A 17 -18.82 26.23 -7.05
C LEU A 17 -18.32 26.18 -5.59
N ASP A 18 -19.02 26.84 -4.66
CA ASP A 18 -18.68 26.80 -3.23
C ASP A 18 -18.97 25.44 -2.57
N GLU A 19 -19.89 24.65 -3.13
CA GLU A 19 -20.22 23.31 -2.64
C GLU A 19 -19.31 22.23 -3.23
N ILE A 20 -18.69 22.45 -4.39
CA ILE A 20 -17.82 21.48 -5.08
C ILE A 20 -16.73 20.91 -4.15
N PRO A 21 -15.98 21.70 -3.35
CA PRO A 21 -14.97 21.15 -2.45
C PRO A 21 -15.54 20.14 -1.45
N LYS A 22 -16.76 20.35 -0.96
CA LYS A 22 -17.41 19.46 0.02
C LYS A 22 -17.78 18.11 -0.57
N GLU A 23 -18.16 18.09 -1.85
CA GLU A 23 -18.50 16.86 -2.59
C GLU A 23 -17.23 16.17 -3.12
N ALA A 24 -16.24 16.96 -3.56
CA ALA A 24 -14.98 16.45 -4.09
C ALA A 24 -14.14 15.76 -3.02
N GLN A 25 -14.13 16.29 -1.80
CA GLN A 25 -13.30 15.77 -0.71
C GLN A 25 -13.51 14.27 -0.42
N PRO A 26 -14.74 13.77 -0.13
CA PRO A 26 -14.94 12.35 0.13
C PRO A 26 -14.64 11.46 -1.09
N ILE A 27 -14.94 11.94 -2.31
CA ILE A 27 -14.67 11.20 -3.55
C ILE A 27 -13.15 11.03 -3.73
N MET A 28 -12.41 12.13 -3.71
CA MET A 28 -10.96 12.11 -3.92
C MET A 28 -10.22 11.37 -2.80
N LYS A 29 -10.70 11.50 -1.56
CA LYS A 29 -10.17 10.72 -0.43
C LYS A 29 -10.33 9.22 -0.67
N GLY A 30 -11.49 8.79 -1.15
CA GLY A 30 -11.73 7.39 -1.52
C GLY A 30 -10.81 6.90 -2.63
N LYS A 31 -10.61 7.70 -3.70
CA LYS A 31 -9.69 7.32 -4.79
C LYS A 31 -8.23 7.24 -4.33
N MET A 32 -7.80 8.15 -3.46
CA MET A 32 -6.47 8.06 -2.84
C MET A 32 -6.34 6.81 -1.97
N GLU A 33 -7.37 6.46 -1.20
CA GLU A 33 -7.38 5.23 -0.40
C GLU A 33 -7.24 3.98 -1.29
N ASP A 34 -8.00 3.88 -2.38
CA ASP A 34 -7.91 2.79 -3.35
C ASP A 34 -6.48 2.68 -3.93
N SER A 35 -5.89 3.82 -4.32
CA SER A 35 -4.52 3.91 -4.82
C SER A 35 -3.48 3.43 -3.79
N LEU A 36 -3.61 3.84 -2.53
CA LEU A 36 -2.71 3.40 -1.45
C LEU A 36 -2.87 1.90 -1.17
N LEU A 37 -4.08 1.34 -1.32
CA LEU A 37 -4.32 -0.09 -1.14
C LEU A 37 -3.62 -0.93 -2.20
N SER A 38 -3.57 -0.47 -3.46
CA SER A 38 -2.85 -1.14 -4.54
C SER A 38 -1.35 -1.15 -4.29
N VAL A 39 -0.75 0.02 -3.99
CA VAL A 39 0.67 0.14 -3.62
C VAL A 39 0.99 -0.72 -2.39
N ARG A 40 0.14 -0.68 -1.36
CA ARG A 40 0.28 -1.53 -0.16
C ARG A 40 0.26 -3.01 -0.53
N GLY A 41 -0.57 -3.43 -1.48
CA GLY A 41 -0.66 -4.81 -1.94
C GLY A 41 0.69 -5.36 -2.38
N THR A 42 1.41 -4.59 -3.19
CA THR A 42 2.74 -4.94 -3.72
C THR A 42 3.81 -4.93 -2.62
N LEU A 43 3.85 -3.87 -1.80
CA LEU A 43 4.83 -3.75 -0.70
C LEU A 43 4.63 -4.78 0.42
N ARG A 44 3.41 -5.31 0.56
CA ARG A 44 3.05 -6.33 1.55
C ARG A 44 3.70 -7.67 1.26
N GLU A 45 3.95 -7.97 -0.01
CA GLU A 45 4.50 -9.25 -0.42
C GLU A 45 5.97 -9.35 0.00
N TYR A 46 6.35 -10.50 0.58
CA TYR A 46 7.74 -10.74 0.89
C TYR A 46 8.49 -11.07 -0.40
N PRO A 47 9.74 -10.62 -0.54
CA PRO A 47 10.57 -11.03 -1.65
C PRO A 47 10.75 -12.55 -1.65
N PRO A 48 11.07 -13.14 -2.81
CA PRO A 48 11.24 -14.58 -2.92
C PRO A 48 12.18 -15.12 -1.85
N GLN A 49 11.84 -16.30 -1.35
CA GLN A 49 12.67 -16.96 -0.35
C GLN A 49 14.03 -17.28 -0.99
N PRO A 50 15.15 -16.85 -0.39
CA PRO A 50 16.46 -17.08 -0.98
C PRO A 50 16.69 -18.57 -1.16
N SER A 51 17.36 -18.94 -2.26
CA SER A 51 17.67 -20.34 -2.54
C SER A 51 18.28 -21.00 -1.31
N ARG A 52 17.82 -22.21 -1.02
CA ARG A 52 18.25 -22.99 0.15
C ARG A 52 19.70 -23.41 0.08
N THR A 53 20.26 -23.39 -1.13
CA THR A 53 21.66 -23.68 -1.44
C THR A 53 22.56 -22.44 -1.34
N ARG A 54 21.99 -21.23 -1.15
CA ARG A 54 22.77 -19.98 -1.00
C ARG A 54 23.59 -19.94 0.29
N ALA A 55 23.22 -20.74 1.30
CA ALA A 55 23.92 -20.82 2.58
C ALA A 55 24.78 -22.10 2.69
N LYS A 56 25.95 -22.00 3.35
CA LYS A 56 26.82 -23.16 3.65
C LYS A 56 26.12 -24.25 4.48
N SER A 57 25.05 -23.90 5.18
CA SER A 57 24.18 -24.79 5.94
C SER A 57 22.75 -24.75 5.41
N PHE A 58 22.04 -25.88 5.44
CA PHE A 58 20.64 -26.00 5.02
C PHE A 58 19.78 -24.88 5.63
N ASN A 59 19.30 -23.96 4.80
CA ASN A 59 18.47 -22.84 5.26
C ASN A 59 17.12 -23.36 5.76
N THR A 60 16.84 -23.16 7.05
CA THR A 60 15.58 -23.50 7.70
C THR A 60 14.72 -22.28 8.06
N TYR A 61 15.16 -21.08 7.70
CA TYR A 61 14.41 -19.86 7.87
C TYR A 61 13.31 -19.74 6.81
N VAL A 62 12.12 -19.37 7.23
CA VAL A 62 10.97 -19.02 6.39
C VAL A 62 10.63 -17.55 6.63
N ARG A 63 10.67 -16.70 5.58
CA ARG A 63 10.34 -15.27 5.70
C ARG A 63 8.94 -15.07 6.28
N GLY A 64 8.77 -14.05 7.12
CA GLY A 64 7.52 -13.71 7.79
C GLY A 64 7.06 -14.73 8.83
N ARG A 65 7.89 -15.74 9.16
CA ARG A 65 7.59 -16.75 10.17
C ARG A 65 8.77 -16.96 11.13
N GLY A 66 9.94 -17.33 10.63
CA GLY A 66 11.11 -17.63 11.47
C GLY A 66 11.79 -18.95 11.11
N HIS A 67 12.55 -19.50 12.06
CA HIS A 67 13.29 -20.74 11.88
C HIS A 67 12.46 -21.98 12.23
N TYR A 68 12.50 -22.97 11.35
CA TYR A 68 11.85 -24.27 11.54
C TYR A 68 12.88 -25.40 11.63
N PRO A 69 12.51 -26.59 12.12
CA PRO A 69 13.40 -27.76 12.04
C PRO A 69 13.51 -28.24 10.58
N ARG A 70 14.60 -28.93 10.24
CA ARG A 70 14.80 -29.51 8.88
C ARG A 70 13.66 -30.43 8.45
N SER A 71 13.01 -31.10 9.38
CA SER A 71 11.84 -31.96 9.13
C SER A 71 10.63 -31.20 8.57
N ALA A 72 10.54 -29.89 8.78
CA ALA A 72 9.49 -29.06 8.18
C ALA A 72 9.65 -28.87 6.66
N PHE A 73 10.70 -29.45 6.08
CA PHE A 73 11.14 -29.19 4.72
C PHE A 73 11.39 -30.46 3.90
N ALA A 74 10.70 -31.55 4.24
CA ALA A 74 10.77 -32.79 3.48
C ALA A 74 10.44 -32.54 1.99
N GLY A 75 11.28 -33.07 1.08
CA GLY A 75 11.15 -32.85 -0.36
C GLY A 75 11.70 -31.51 -0.87
N GLY A 76 12.47 -30.79 -0.05
CA GLY A 76 13.17 -29.56 -0.49
C GLY A 76 12.30 -28.30 -0.45
N GLN A 77 11.00 -28.39 -0.16
CA GLN A 77 10.07 -27.27 0.01
C GLN A 77 9.50 -27.20 1.42
N PHE A 78 9.01 -26.05 1.84
CA PHE A 78 8.38 -25.89 3.15
C PHE A 78 7.02 -26.60 3.19
N ASN A 79 6.86 -27.54 4.11
CA ASN A 79 5.61 -28.25 4.35
C ASN A 79 4.84 -27.58 5.49
N SER A 80 3.74 -26.91 5.16
CA SER A 80 2.92 -26.16 6.12
C SER A 80 2.37 -27.02 7.26
N ARG A 81 2.03 -28.30 7.00
CA ARG A 81 1.56 -29.24 8.04
C ARG A 81 2.68 -29.61 9.00
N ALA A 82 3.88 -29.90 8.49
CA ALA A 82 5.04 -30.21 9.31
C ALA A 82 5.51 -28.98 10.10
N GLY A 83 5.49 -27.79 9.48
CA GLY A 83 5.75 -26.51 10.14
C GLY A 83 4.75 -26.23 11.25
N GLY A 84 3.45 -26.48 11.03
CA GLY A 84 2.41 -26.34 12.06
C GLY A 84 2.64 -27.28 13.26
N ARG A 85 3.07 -28.53 13.02
CA ARG A 85 3.45 -29.45 14.11
C ARG A 85 4.69 -28.97 14.86
N ALA A 86 5.71 -28.49 14.14
CA ALA A 86 6.93 -27.95 14.75
C ALA A 86 6.63 -26.75 15.66
N LEU A 87 5.72 -25.86 15.24
CA LEU A 87 5.22 -24.76 16.08
C LEU A 87 4.56 -25.28 17.36
N ARG A 88 3.60 -26.21 17.23
CA ARG A 88 2.89 -26.79 18.40
C ARG A 88 3.82 -27.51 19.37
N ARG A 89 4.93 -28.05 18.87
CA ARG A 89 5.96 -28.75 19.66
C ARG A 89 7.07 -27.84 20.17
N GLY A 90 7.00 -26.52 19.94
CA GLY A 90 8.04 -25.57 20.36
C GLY A 90 9.38 -25.71 19.61
N GLN A 91 9.39 -26.44 18.49
CA GLN A 91 10.59 -26.68 17.68
C GLN A 91 10.85 -25.59 16.63
N ALA A 92 9.87 -24.71 16.39
CA ALA A 92 10.01 -23.56 15.52
C ALA A 92 10.27 -22.30 16.37
N LYS A 93 11.27 -21.50 15.98
CA LYS A 93 11.56 -20.20 16.60
C LYS A 93 10.97 -19.10 15.72
N LEU A 94 9.93 -18.43 16.20
CA LEU A 94 9.38 -17.26 15.53
C LEU A 94 10.35 -16.10 15.75
N THR A 95 11.02 -15.66 14.69
CA THR A 95 12.05 -14.60 14.74
C THR A 95 11.74 -13.43 13.82
N SER A 96 10.70 -13.54 13.01
CA SER A 96 10.32 -12.53 12.03
C SER A 96 8.96 -11.96 12.42
N GLU A 97 8.89 -10.64 12.51
CA GLU A 97 7.61 -9.96 12.60
C GLU A 97 6.85 -10.13 11.28
N ARG A 98 5.52 -10.26 11.34
CA ARG A 98 4.67 -10.35 10.16
C ARG A 98 4.55 -8.96 9.51
N LEU A 99 5.58 -8.53 8.79
CA LEU A 99 5.60 -7.26 8.07
C LEU A 99 4.38 -7.07 7.17
N GLY A 100 3.96 -8.12 6.46
CA GLY A 100 2.77 -8.04 5.64
C GLY A 100 1.49 -7.66 6.42
N THR A 101 1.43 -7.84 7.74
CA THR A 101 0.27 -7.40 8.54
C THR A 101 0.48 -6.05 9.24
N LYS A 102 1.64 -5.41 9.03
CA LYS A 102 2.05 -4.18 9.74
C LYS A 102 2.04 -2.93 8.86
N TRP A 103 1.61 -3.06 7.61
CA TRP A 103 1.41 -1.93 6.71
C TRP A 103 0.12 -1.18 7.06
N THR A 104 0.25 0.12 7.24
CA THR A 104 -0.83 1.09 7.52
C THR A 104 -0.81 2.17 6.45
N HIS A 105 -1.92 2.86 6.31
CA HIS A 105 -2.03 4.02 5.41
C HIS A 105 -2.95 5.06 6.04
N GLU A 106 -2.77 6.30 5.63
CA GLU A 106 -3.56 7.46 6.02
C GLU A 106 -3.76 8.36 4.81
N VAL A 107 -4.93 9.00 4.74
CA VAL A 107 -5.23 9.99 3.70
C VAL A 107 -5.59 11.29 4.37
N GLU A 108 -4.76 12.28 4.11
CA GLU A 108 -4.96 13.67 4.51
C GLU A 108 -5.46 14.46 3.30
N PHE A 109 -6.37 15.39 3.56
CA PHE A 109 -6.89 16.30 2.55
C PHE A 109 -6.80 17.70 3.14
N ASP A 110 -6.02 18.55 2.50
CA ASP A 110 -5.92 19.97 2.82
C ASP A 110 -6.38 20.83 1.64
N ASP A 111 -6.27 22.15 1.77
CA ASP A 111 -6.72 23.09 0.74
C ASP A 111 -5.89 23.02 -0.56
N ALA A 112 -4.73 22.36 -0.53
CA ALA A 112 -3.79 22.29 -1.65
C ALA A 112 -3.73 20.91 -2.30
N ALA A 113 -3.91 19.82 -1.54
CA ALA A 113 -3.69 18.47 -2.03
C ALA A 113 -4.46 17.40 -1.25
N VAL A 114 -4.66 16.27 -1.93
CA VAL A 114 -4.94 14.99 -1.29
C VAL A 114 -3.62 14.26 -1.14
N THR A 115 -3.19 14.02 0.10
CA THR A 115 -1.93 13.38 0.41
C THR A 115 -2.16 12.01 1.01
N GLY A 116 -1.59 10.99 0.39
CA GLY A 116 -1.59 9.63 0.90
C GLY A 116 -0.26 9.30 1.59
N VAL A 117 -0.33 8.79 2.81
CA VAL A 117 0.83 8.30 3.56
C VAL A 117 0.71 6.79 3.72
N ILE A 118 1.77 6.06 3.38
CA ILE A 118 1.89 4.63 3.63
C ILE A 118 3.08 4.37 4.57
N GLY A 119 2.91 3.46 5.52
CA GLY A 119 3.95 3.15 6.49
C GLY A 119 3.86 1.74 7.03
N ASN A 120 4.96 1.29 7.65
CA ASN A 120 5.09 -0.01 8.26
C ASN A 120 5.57 0.12 9.72
N THR A 121 4.88 -0.60 10.61
CA THR A 121 5.15 -0.61 12.06
C THR A 121 6.08 -1.75 12.50
N ALA A 122 6.77 -2.42 11.57
CA ALA A 122 7.78 -3.41 11.91
C ALA A 122 9.00 -2.74 12.55
N SER A 123 9.63 -3.43 13.49
CA SER A 123 10.88 -3.03 14.15
C SER A 123 12.05 -2.78 13.18
N TYR A 124 11.97 -3.35 11.98
CA TYR A 124 12.94 -3.18 10.88
C TYR A 124 12.36 -2.38 9.71
N SER A 125 11.29 -1.61 9.93
CA SER A 125 10.63 -0.85 8.87
C SER A 125 11.57 0.15 8.21
N ASN A 126 12.54 0.70 8.92
CA ASN A 126 13.61 1.54 8.36
C ASN A 126 14.41 0.87 7.23
N VAL A 127 14.45 -0.46 7.17
CA VAL A 127 15.12 -1.19 6.09
C VAL A 127 14.22 -1.37 4.85
N VAL A 128 12.91 -1.16 5.02
CA VAL A 128 11.88 -1.39 3.99
C VAL A 128 11.28 -0.08 3.47
N GLN A 129 11.26 0.96 4.31
CA GLN A 129 10.71 2.30 4.02
C GLN A 129 11.71 3.42 4.33
N GLY A 130 12.97 3.10 4.62
CA GLY A 130 13.99 4.09 4.99
C GLY A 130 14.52 4.88 3.81
N ASN A 131 15.72 5.44 3.95
CA ASN A 131 16.33 6.17 2.84
C ASN A 131 16.63 5.24 1.66
N GLU A 132 16.81 5.85 0.49
CA GLU A 132 17.07 5.16 -0.77
C GLU A 132 18.31 4.24 -0.67
N ASP A 133 19.37 4.67 0.00
CA ASP A 133 20.61 3.90 0.16
C ASP A 133 20.40 2.58 0.93
N ASP A 134 19.67 2.62 2.05
CA ASP A 134 19.37 1.45 2.87
C ASP A 134 18.39 0.51 2.15
N GLN A 135 17.39 1.07 1.47
CA GLN A 135 16.46 0.29 0.66
C GLN A 135 17.20 -0.41 -0.48
N ASN A 136 17.95 0.32 -1.31
CA ASN A 136 18.63 -0.21 -2.49
C ASN A 136 19.52 -1.42 -2.18
N TYR A 137 20.29 -1.38 -1.09
CA TYR A 137 21.11 -2.53 -0.69
C TYR A 137 20.27 -3.77 -0.38
N TRP A 138 19.29 -3.65 0.53
CA TRP A 138 18.52 -4.82 0.97
C TRP A 138 17.52 -5.29 -0.08
N HIS A 139 16.93 -4.38 -0.83
CA HIS A 139 16.00 -4.64 -1.93
C HIS A 139 16.74 -5.34 -3.08
N GLY A 140 17.93 -4.88 -3.46
CA GLY A 140 18.77 -5.55 -4.45
C GLY A 140 19.24 -6.94 -4.01
N VAL A 141 19.64 -7.11 -2.74
CA VAL A 141 20.12 -8.42 -2.22
C VAL A 141 19.00 -9.45 -2.07
N THR A 142 17.78 -8.98 -1.76
CA THR A 142 16.64 -9.84 -1.45
C THR A 142 15.65 -10.02 -2.60
N GLY A 143 15.65 -9.12 -3.58
CA GLY A 143 14.65 -9.04 -4.65
C GLY A 143 13.34 -8.39 -4.17
N TRP A 144 13.41 -7.46 -3.22
CA TRP A 144 12.23 -6.75 -2.72
C TRP A 144 11.97 -5.53 -3.59
N VAL A 145 10.72 -5.32 -3.98
CA VAL A 145 10.27 -4.10 -4.66
C VAL A 145 10.45 -2.89 -3.73
N THR A 146 11.07 -1.82 -4.21
CA THR A 146 11.21 -0.55 -3.47
C THR A 146 9.90 0.22 -3.44
N LEU A 147 9.82 1.25 -2.59
CA LEU A 147 8.65 2.14 -2.59
C LEU A 147 8.47 2.81 -3.96
N ASP A 148 9.56 3.31 -4.53
CA ASP A 148 9.55 4.01 -5.82
C ASP A 148 9.17 3.06 -6.97
N ASP A 149 9.76 1.86 -7.02
CA ASP A 149 9.37 0.84 -8.01
C ASP A 149 7.88 0.49 -7.89
N SER A 150 7.34 0.46 -6.67
CA SER A 150 5.92 0.17 -6.45
C SER A 150 5.04 1.33 -6.88
N LEU A 151 5.47 2.58 -6.72
CA LEU A 151 4.75 3.74 -7.22
C LEU A 151 4.73 3.75 -8.75
N ASP A 152 5.88 3.51 -9.38
CA ASP A 152 6.01 3.43 -10.84
C ASP A 152 5.14 2.30 -11.42
N GLN A 153 5.10 1.13 -10.77
CA GLN A 153 4.25 0.00 -11.19
C GLN A 153 2.75 0.31 -11.14
N HIS A 154 2.33 1.18 -10.22
CA HIS A 154 0.93 1.52 -10.02
C HIS A 154 0.56 2.92 -10.55
N GLU A 155 1.48 3.65 -11.18
CA GLU A 155 1.27 5.03 -11.63
C GLU A 155 0.01 5.14 -12.53
N GLU A 156 -0.10 4.26 -13.53
CA GLU A 156 -1.27 4.25 -14.44
C GLU A 156 -2.58 3.94 -13.70
N GLU A 157 -2.55 3.04 -12.72
CA GLU A 157 -3.72 2.69 -11.91
C GLU A 157 -4.12 3.85 -10.99
N ILE A 158 -3.15 4.55 -10.41
CA ILE A 158 -3.37 5.74 -9.59
C ILE A 158 -4.06 6.82 -10.43
N TYR A 159 -3.56 7.11 -11.62
CA TYR A 159 -4.21 8.09 -12.51
C TYR A 159 -5.63 7.68 -12.88
N LYS A 160 -5.88 6.40 -13.19
CA LYS A 160 -7.24 5.89 -13.48
C LYS A 160 -8.19 6.05 -12.30
N ASN A 161 -7.72 5.83 -11.07
CA ASN A 161 -8.54 6.04 -9.89
C ASN A 161 -8.95 7.52 -9.75
N PHE A 162 -8.01 8.45 -9.96
CA PHE A 162 -8.31 9.88 -9.93
C PHE A 162 -9.20 10.34 -11.09
N GLU A 163 -8.98 9.82 -12.30
CA GLU A 163 -9.85 10.07 -13.45
C GLU A 163 -11.29 9.64 -13.17
N ALA A 164 -11.46 8.44 -12.60
CA ALA A 164 -12.78 7.96 -12.17
C ALA A 164 -13.40 8.87 -11.10
N GLY A 165 -12.60 9.41 -10.18
CA GLY A 165 -13.06 10.38 -9.19
C GLY A 165 -13.55 11.69 -9.82
N VAL A 166 -12.85 12.19 -10.85
CA VAL A 166 -13.26 13.41 -11.56
C VAL A 166 -14.58 13.18 -12.31
N ILE A 167 -14.72 12.04 -12.97
CA ILE A 167 -15.98 11.65 -13.66
C ILE A 167 -17.12 11.58 -12.64
N GLU A 168 -16.90 10.91 -11.50
CA GLU A 168 -17.89 10.79 -10.43
C GLU A 168 -18.31 12.17 -9.89
N LEU A 169 -17.35 13.09 -9.69
CA LEU A 169 -17.63 14.46 -9.28
C LEU A 169 -18.47 15.22 -10.33
N LEU A 170 -18.14 15.09 -11.62
CA LEU A 170 -18.92 15.70 -12.70
C LEU A 170 -20.36 15.17 -12.76
N GLU A 171 -20.56 13.88 -12.50
CA GLU A 171 -21.89 13.29 -12.38
C GLU A 171 -22.68 13.87 -11.20
N VAL A 172 -22.04 14.06 -10.04
CA VAL A 172 -22.68 14.68 -8.87
C VAL A 172 -23.08 16.12 -9.18
N ILE A 173 -22.20 16.89 -9.82
CA ILE A 173 -22.47 18.30 -10.18
C ILE A 173 -23.60 18.39 -11.21
N SER A 174 -23.61 17.53 -12.24
CA SER A 174 -24.61 17.57 -13.32
C SER A 174 -26.03 17.12 -12.91
N ARG A 175 -26.17 16.48 -11.75
CA ARG A 175 -27.48 16.09 -11.19
C ARG A 175 -28.11 17.18 -10.32
N LYS A 176 -27.37 18.22 -9.97
CA LYS A 176 -27.88 19.41 -9.25
C LYS A 176 -28.48 20.41 -10.24
#